data_AF-A0A2E7CKH6-F1
#
_entry.id   AF-A0A2E7CKH6-F1
#
_cell.length_a   1.000
_cell.length_b   1.000
_cell.length_c   1.000
_cell.angle_alpha   90.00
_cell.angle_beta   90.00
_cell.angle_gamma   90.00
#
_symmetry.space_group_name_H-M   'P 1'
#
loop_
_entity.id
_entity.type
_entity.pdbx_description
1 polymer ?
#
loop_
_entity_poly.entity_id
_entity_poly.type
_entity_poly.pdbx_seq_one_letter_code
_entity_poly.pdbx_strand_id
1 'polypeptide(L)'
;MMFMIVYNPRNPESGEENTKNLDAAITDLSRGRRSGGFFNNFWLAQINNDAPKIRNLLRPHLKPGDRIFVARIAQNWAGLNMGEKFPNWMNDRQFGNFGAPAPAAAAPAPAPAATEEDSSSSEEDSSSEE
;
A
#
# COMPACT_ATOMS: atom_id res chain seq x y z
N MET A 1 12.65 8.79 -6.10
CA MET A 1 11.51 8.40 -5.24
C MET A 1 11.73 6.98 -4.76
N MET A 2 11.16 6.60 -3.61
CA MET A 2 11.29 5.25 -3.06
C MET A 2 10.23 4.31 -3.65
N PHE A 3 10.65 3.11 -4.04
CA PHE A 3 9.76 2.07 -4.57
C PHE A 3 9.98 0.74 -3.87
N MET A 4 8.87 0.04 -3.65
CA MET A 4 8.81 -1.38 -3.33
C MET A 4 8.63 -2.16 -4.62
N ILE A 5 9.53 -3.10 -4.88
CA ILE A 5 9.47 -3.99 -6.04
C ILE A 5 9.38 -5.41 -5.51
N VAL A 6 8.34 -6.13 -5.90
CA VAL A 6 8.12 -7.52 -5.50
C VAL A 6 8.01 -8.37 -6.75
N TYR A 7 8.80 -9.42 -6.81
CA TYR A 7 8.78 -10.41 -7.87
C TYR A 7 8.23 -11.73 -7.34
N ASN A 8 7.36 -12.37 -8.11
CA ASN A 8 6.84 -13.69 -7.79
C ASN A 8 6.96 -14.58 -9.03
N PRO A 9 7.97 -15.47 -9.08
CA PRO A 9 8.13 -16.39 -10.20
C PRO A 9 6.99 -17.40 -10.23
N ARG A 10 6.48 -17.72 -11.42
CA ARG A 10 5.47 -18.77 -11.55
C ARG A 10 6.04 -20.16 -11.24
N ASN A 11 7.26 -20.42 -11.69
CA ASN A 11 8.00 -21.64 -11.42
C ASN A 11 9.25 -21.30 -10.57
N PRO A 12 9.26 -21.65 -9.27
CA PRO A 12 10.35 -21.34 -8.35
C PRO A 12 11.72 -21.85 -8.80
N GLU A 13 11.78 -23.04 -9.39
CA GLU A 13 13.04 -23.69 -9.80
C GLU A 13 13.72 -22.94 -10.97
N SER A 14 12.91 -22.32 -11.82
CA SER A 14 13.40 -21.49 -12.94
C SER A 14 13.53 -20.01 -12.59
N GLY A 15 13.19 -19.64 -11.34
CA GLY A 15 13.08 -18.29 -10.86
C GLY A 15 14.41 -17.65 -10.47
N GLU A 16 15.40 -18.44 -10.09
CA GLU A 16 16.68 -17.93 -9.57
C GLU A 16 17.46 -17.09 -10.59
N GLU A 17 17.53 -17.56 -11.84
CA GLU A 17 18.17 -16.80 -12.93
C GLU A 17 17.44 -15.48 -13.20
N ASN A 18 16.11 -15.50 -13.24
CA ASN A 18 15.30 -14.30 -13.42
C ASN A 18 15.48 -13.33 -12.26
N THR A 19 15.53 -13.83 -11.02
CA THR A 19 15.79 -13.01 -9.83
C THR A 19 17.16 -12.34 -9.90
N LYS A 20 18.21 -13.04 -10.37
CA LYS A 20 19.54 -12.44 -10.59
C LYS A 20 19.50 -11.35 -11.66
N ASN A 21 18.80 -11.60 -12.77
CA ASN A 21 18.64 -10.62 -13.84
C ASN A 21 17.86 -9.37 -13.37
N LEU A 22 16.81 -9.56 -12.59
CA LEU A 22 16.05 -8.47 -11.97
C LEU A 22 16.89 -7.72 -10.94
N ASP A 23 17.69 -8.42 -10.12
CA ASP A 23 18.57 -7.80 -9.14
C ASP A 23 19.61 -6.89 -9.80
N ALA A 24 20.21 -7.33 -10.90
CA ALA A 24 21.11 -6.52 -11.72
C ALA A 24 20.37 -5.29 -12.31
N ALA A 25 19.23 -5.50 -12.96
CA ALA A 25 18.45 -4.40 -13.54
C ALA A 25 18.01 -3.36 -12.49
N ILE A 26 17.56 -3.79 -11.31
CA ILE A 26 17.17 -2.89 -10.21
C ILE A 26 18.40 -2.17 -9.64
N THR A 27 19.57 -2.82 -9.59
CA THR A 27 20.83 -2.19 -9.19
C THR A 27 21.17 -1.04 -10.13
N ASP A 28 21.09 -1.27 -11.44
CA ASP A 28 21.36 -0.26 -12.46
C ASP A 28 20.36 0.90 -12.39
N LEU A 29 19.05 0.59 -12.33
CA LEU A 29 17.98 1.59 -12.26
C LEU A 29 18.08 2.47 -11.01
N SER A 30 18.51 1.90 -9.89
CA SER A 30 18.67 2.60 -8.62
C SER A 30 20.06 3.24 -8.43
N ARG A 31 21.01 3.00 -9.35
CA ARG A 31 22.42 3.38 -9.19
C ARG A 31 22.99 2.87 -7.86
N GLY A 32 22.67 1.63 -7.52
CA GLY A 32 23.05 0.98 -6.26
C GLY A 32 22.27 1.45 -5.02
N ARG A 33 21.31 2.38 -5.14
CA ARG A 33 20.50 2.88 -4.00
C ARG A 33 19.31 1.97 -3.73
N ARG A 34 19.56 0.73 -3.31
CA ARG A 34 18.54 -0.26 -2.97
C ARG A 34 18.83 -1.00 -1.66
N SER A 35 17.81 -1.66 -1.10
CA SER A 35 18.02 -2.69 -0.09
C SER A 35 18.84 -3.80 -0.73
N GLY A 36 19.93 -4.21 -0.07
CA GLY A 36 20.64 -5.42 -0.44
C GLY A 36 19.67 -6.60 -0.48
N GLY A 37 19.99 -7.65 -1.26
CA GLY A 37 19.13 -8.82 -1.55
C GLY A 37 18.72 -9.70 -0.36
N PHE A 38 18.60 -9.12 0.84
CA PHE A 38 18.13 -9.73 2.08
C PHE A 38 16.69 -10.26 2.01
N PHE A 39 15.89 -9.80 1.05
CA PHE A 39 14.49 -10.13 0.97
C PHE A 39 14.24 -10.90 -0.33
N ASN A 40 14.03 -12.22 -0.21
CA ASN A 40 13.74 -13.13 -1.33
C ASN A 40 12.72 -12.52 -2.30
N ASN A 41 13.18 -12.12 -3.50
CA ASN A 41 12.39 -11.50 -4.56
C ASN A 41 11.72 -10.15 -4.20
N PHE A 42 12.32 -9.41 -3.29
CA PHE A 42 11.82 -8.12 -2.84
C PHE A 42 12.94 -7.08 -2.76
N TRP A 43 12.65 -5.88 -3.23
CA TRP A 43 13.60 -4.76 -3.21
C TRP A 43 12.91 -3.46 -2.80
N LEU A 44 13.58 -2.71 -1.94
CA LEU A 44 13.36 -1.29 -1.78
C LEU A 44 14.39 -0.55 -2.59
N ALA A 45 13.98 0.35 -3.48
CA ALA A 45 14.89 1.03 -4.37
C ALA A 45 14.53 2.50 -4.53
N GLN A 46 15.52 3.38 -4.42
CA GLN A 46 15.39 4.78 -4.76
C GLN A 46 15.64 4.96 -6.26
N ILE A 47 14.59 5.21 -7.04
CA ILE A 47 14.63 5.30 -8.50
C ILE A 47 14.05 6.65 -8.96
N ASN A 48 14.63 7.24 -10.00
CA ASN A 48 14.19 8.50 -10.61
C ASN A 48 13.29 8.25 -11.84
N ASN A 49 12.28 7.40 -11.68
CA ASN A 49 11.23 7.10 -12.66
C ASN A 49 9.89 6.92 -11.92
N ASP A 50 8.80 6.79 -12.66
CA ASP A 50 7.50 6.40 -12.12
C ASP A 50 7.32 4.87 -12.11
N ALA A 51 6.32 4.39 -11.37
CA ALA A 51 6.06 2.95 -11.25
C ALA A 51 5.77 2.27 -12.61
N PRO A 52 4.97 2.85 -13.53
CA PRO A 52 4.73 2.26 -14.85
C PRO A 52 6.01 2.09 -15.67
N LYS A 53 6.89 3.09 -15.69
CA LYS A 53 8.15 3.02 -16.43
C LYS A 53 9.11 2.01 -15.81
N ILE A 54 9.21 1.94 -14.48
CA ILE A 54 10.00 0.91 -13.79
C ILE A 54 9.48 -0.49 -14.19
N ARG A 55 8.18 -0.74 -14.10
CA ARG A 55 7.57 -2.01 -14.52
C ARG A 55 7.91 -2.35 -15.96
N ASN A 56 7.78 -1.39 -16.87
CA ASN A 56 8.04 -1.60 -18.29
C ASN A 56 9.53 -1.91 -18.56
N LEU A 57 10.45 -1.31 -17.82
CA LEU A 57 11.89 -1.58 -17.91
C LEU A 57 12.27 -2.96 -17.34
N LEU A 58 11.52 -3.46 -16.33
CA LEU A 58 11.77 -4.77 -15.74
C LEU A 58 11.10 -5.92 -16.50
N ARG A 59 10.06 -5.63 -17.30
CA ARG A 59 9.30 -6.60 -18.10
C ARG A 59 10.16 -7.54 -18.96
N PRO A 60 11.24 -7.10 -19.65
CA PRO A 60 12.06 -7.98 -20.48
C PRO A 60 12.73 -9.12 -19.71
N HIS A 61 12.87 -8.99 -18.38
CA HIS A 61 13.49 -10.01 -17.52
C HIS A 61 12.47 -11.03 -16.97
N LEU A 62 11.18 -10.88 -17.31
CA LEU A 62 10.11 -11.76 -16.83
C LEU A 62 9.79 -12.86 -17.83
N LYS A 63 9.53 -14.07 -17.35
CA LYS A 63 8.99 -15.17 -18.17
C LYS A 63 7.46 -15.11 -18.22
N PRO A 64 6.81 -15.72 -19.23
CA PRO A 64 5.36 -15.81 -19.29
C PRO A 64 4.76 -16.41 -18.01
N GLY A 65 3.87 -15.66 -17.36
CA GLY A 65 3.20 -16.06 -16.13
C GLY A 65 3.87 -15.56 -14.83
N ASP A 66 5.08 -15.02 -14.91
CA ASP A 66 5.70 -14.33 -13.78
C ASP A 66 4.93 -13.06 -13.41
N ARG A 67 5.01 -12.67 -12.15
CA ARG A 67 4.35 -11.47 -11.63
C ARG A 67 5.39 -10.52 -11.05
N ILE A 68 5.26 -9.25 -11.40
CA ILE A 68 6.01 -8.17 -10.76
C ILE A 68 5.05 -7.09 -10.28
N PHE A 69 5.29 -6.61 -9.06
CA PHE A 69 4.57 -5.51 -8.46
C PHE A 69 5.54 -4.38 -8.18
N VAL A 70 5.17 -3.16 -8.58
CA VAL A 70 5.97 -1.96 -8.34
C VAL A 70 5.06 -0.93 -7.69
N ALA A 71 5.34 -0.58 -6.44
CA ALA A 71 4.61 0.43 -5.70
C ALA A 71 5.53 1.52 -5.21
N ARG A 72 5.10 2.78 -5.34
CA ARG A 72 5.79 3.90 -4.71
C ARG A 72 5.48 3.90 -3.22
N ILE A 73 6.49 4.03 -2.38
CA ILE A 73 6.32 4.16 -0.93
C ILE A 73 6.19 5.63 -0.58
N ALA A 74 5.20 5.98 0.25
CA ALA A 74 4.97 7.37 0.63
C ALA A 74 5.76 7.85 1.82
N GLN A 75 5.98 6.99 2.81
CA GLN A 75 6.76 7.35 3.98
C GLN A 75 7.47 6.10 4.51
N ASN A 76 8.39 6.30 5.44
CA ASN A 76 9.11 5.18 6.06
C ASN A 76 8.17 4.42 7.01
N TRP A 77 7.55 3.34 6.52
CA TRP A 77 6.75 2.41 7.34
C TRP A 77 7.43 1.05 7.53
N ALA A 78 8.47 0.78 6.73
CA ALA A 78 9.02 -0.56 6.55
C ALA A 78 10.16 -0.91 7.52
N GLY A 79 10.53 -0.02 8.44
CA GLY A 79 11.71 -0.18 9.30
C GLY A 79 11.53 -1.05 10.55
N LEU A 80 10.30 -1.41 10.93
CA LEU A 80 10.06 -2.15 12.18
C LEU A 80 10.69 -3.56 12.09
N ASN A 81 11.53 -3.90 13.06
CA ASN A 81 12.26 -5.19 13.16
C ASN A 81 13.29 -5.50 12.05
N MET A 82 13.74 -4.52 11.27
CA MET A 82 14.77 -4.73 10.23
C MET A 82 16.22 -4.47 10.70
N GLY A 83 16.46 -4.53 12.00
CA GLY A 83 17.75 -4.22 12.63
C GLY A 83 18.01 -2.71 12.71
N GLU A 84 19.11 -2.29 13.35
CA GLU A 84 19.38 -0.87 13.62
C GLU A 84 19.81 -0.06 12.38
N LYS A 85 20.52 -0.71 11.45
CA LYS A 85 21.11 -0.03 10.28
C LYS A 85 20.07 0.29 9.19
N PHE A 86 19.01 -0.51 9.09
CA PHE A 86 18.02 -0.39 8.02
C PHE A 86 17.08 0.82 8.18
N PRO A 87 16.51 1.10 9.38
CA PRO A 87 15.76 2.32 9.63
C PRO A 87 16.58 3.58 9.32
N ASN A 88 17.85 3.60 9.75
CA ASN A 88 18.77 4.70 9.45
C ASN A 88 18.98 4.86 7.94
N TRP A 89 19.27 3.76 7.23
CA TRP A 89 19.39 3.75 5.77
C TRP A 89 18.13 4.22 5.04
N MET A 90 16.93 3.93 5.58
CA MET A 90 15.64 4.37 5.05
C MET A 90 15.35 5.85 5.33
N ASN A 91 15.77 6.38 6.49
CA ASN A 91 15.57 7.78 6.86
C ASN A 91 16.32 8.74 5.92
N ASP A 92 17.44 8.31 5.35
CA ASP A 92 18.23 9.09 4.40
C ASP A 92 17.64 9.13 2.97
N ARG A 93 16.42 8.62 2.77
CA ARG A 93 15.82 8.39 1.44
C ARG A 93 14.70 9.38 1.14
N GLN A 94 14.55 9.66 -0.16
CA GLN A 94 13.52 10.56 -0.66
C GLN A 94 12.29 9.78 -1.14
N PHE A 95 11.19 9.91 -0.39
CA PHE A 95 9.88 9.33 -0.75
C PHE A 95 9.11 10.21 -1.76
N GLY A 96 9.47 11.50 -1.85
CA GLY A 96 8.83 12.51 -2.69
C GLY A 96 7.49 12.97 -2.13
N ASN A 97 6.88 13.99 -2.75
CA ASN A 97 5.56 14.50 -2.34
C ASN A 97 4.44 13.61 -2.89
N PHE A 98 3.46 13.27 -2.06
CA PHE A 98 2.27 12.49 -2.47
C PHE A 98 1.07 13.36 -2.80
N GLY A 99 1.22 14.68 -2.71
CA GLY A 99 0.07 15.59 -2.59
C GLY A 99 -0.56 15.40 -1.20
N ALA A 100 -1.05 16.48 -0.60
CA ALA A 100 -1.91 16.30 0.55
C ALA A 100 -3.07 15.39 0.13
N PRO A 101 -3.51 14.44 0.98
CA PRO A 101 -4.80 13.80 0.73
C PRO A 101 -5.83 14.94 0.54
N ALA A 102 -6.64 14.86 -0.51
CA ALA A 102 -7.78 15.76 -0.63
C ALA A 102 -8.51 15.73 0.72
N PRO A 103 -8.85 16.88 1.32
CA PRO A 103 -9.50 16.90 2.62
C PRO A 103 -10.70 15.96 2.54
N ALA A 104 -10.77 15.02 3.48
CA ALA A 104 -11.87 14.06 3.53
C ALA A 104 -13.17 14.86 3.41
N ALA A 105 -13.97 14.58 2.37
CA ALA A 105 -15.26 15.21 2.18
C ALA A 105 -16.01 15.07 3.52
N ALA A 106 -16.39 16.21 4.11
CA ALA A 106 -17.07 16.24 5.40
C ALA A 106 -18.25 15.27 5.32
N ALA A 107 -18.30 14.34 6.28
CA ALA A 107 -19.41 13.39 6.38
C ALA A 107 -20.73 14.18 6.37
N PRO A 108 -21.75 13.75 5.61
CA PRO A 108 -23.05 14.42 5.65
C PRO A 108 -23.55 14.44 7.09
N ALA A 109 -23.97 15.62 7.55
CA ALA A 109 -24.49 15.80 8.90
C ALA A 109 -25.63 14.80 9.15
N PRO A 110 -25.69 14.17 10.35
CA PRO A 110 -26.78 13.27 10.67
C PRO A 110 -28.11 14.03 10.57
N ALA A 111 -29.08 13.43 9.88
CA ALA A 111 -30.43 13.98 9.75
C ALA A 111 -31.04 14.21 11.14
N PRO A 112 -31.80 15.30 11.35
CA PRO A 112 -32.43 15.57 12.64
C PRO A 112 -33.38 14.43 12.99
N ALA A 113 -33.25 13.91 14.22
CA ALA A 113 -34.10 12.87 14.76
C ALA A 113 -35.57 13.35 14.74
N ALA A 114 -36.44 12.56 14.11
CA ALA A 114 -37.87 12.79 14.16
C ALA A 114 -38.35 12.71 15.61
N THR A 115 -39.01 13.77 16.07
CA THR A 115 -39.68 13.82 17.37
C THR A 115 -40.91 12.91 17.30
N GLU A 116 -40.92 11.83 18.09
CA GLU A 116 -42.11 10.99 18.26
C GLU A 116 -43.11 11.78 19.09
N GLU A 117 -44.23 12.18 18.46
CA GLU A 117 -45.38 12.76 19.14
C GLU A 117 -46.14 11.66 19.90
N ASP A 118 -46.09 11.76 21.23
CA ASP A 118 -46.82 10.94 22.20
C ASP A 118 -48.33 11.20 22.05
N SER A 119 -49.04 10.26 21.43
CA SER A 119 -50.51 10.26 21.35
C SER A 119 -51.08 9.37 22.45
N SER A 120 -51.21 9.94 23.65
CA SER A 120 -51.98 9.37 24.75
C SER A 120 -53.47 9.36 24.38
N SER A 121 -54.01 8.16 24.14
CA SER A 121 -55.43 7.93 23.86
C SER A 121 -56.07 7.29 25.10
N SER A 122 -57.08 7.98 25.63
CA SER A 122 -57.86 7.59 26.81
C SER A 122 -59.08 6.75 26.43
N GLU A 123 -59.22 5.57 27.01
CA GLU A 123 -60.44 4.73 27.07
C GLU A 123 -60.30 3.88 28.35
N GLU A 124 -61.28 3.51 29.16
CA GLU A 124 -62.72 3.74 29.36
C GLU A 124 -62.98 3.10 30.74
N ASP A 125 -63.69 3.76 31.66
CA ASP A 125 -64.20 3.07 32.86
C ASP A 125 -65.67 3.43 33.07
N SER A 126 -66.53 2.50 32.67
CA SER A 126 -67.95 2.45 32.99
C SER A 126 -68.29 1.01 33.28
N SER A 127 -68.45 0.69 34.56
CA SER A 127 -69.11 -0.52 35.00
C SER A 127 -70.08 -0.16 36.12
N SER A 128 -71.35 -0.15 35.74
CA SER A 128 -72.53 -0.10 36.60
C SER A 128 -72.94 -1.52 37.03
N GLU A 129 -73.37 -1.60 38.29
CA GLU A 129 -74.41 -2.47 38.87
C GLU A 129 -74.27 -4.00 38.79
N GLU A 130 -74.08 -4.64 39.95
CA GLU A 130 -75.16 -5.31 40.71
C GLU A 130 -74.81 -5.40 42.22
#